data_AF-A0A6P6NK69-F1
#
_entry.id   AF-A0A6P6NK69-F1
#
_cell.length_a   1.000
_cell.length_b   1.000
_cell.length_c   1.000
_cell.angle_alpha   90.00
_cell.angle_beta   90.00
_cell.angle_gamma   90.00
#
_symmetry.space_group_name_H-M   'P 1'
#
loop_
_entity.id
_entity.type
_entity.pdbx_description
1 polymer ?
#
loop_
_entity_poly.entity_id
_entity_poly.type
_entity_poly.pdbx_seq_one_letter_code
_entity_poly.pdbx_strand_id
1 'polypeptide(L)'
;MLLVLFMNIVLCMAACNNAEYEINGECCPMCDSGKRVYKHCDEFTSTTCDSCRTGTYTHIPNGLTECLPCSVCDTSNGLREKQACTVTSDTVCGPLPGYYCIDSLYNCKRAKKHSSCSPGQYINQTGTEFRDTVCDHCPAGSYSNVTFCILHTDCESLDKTTIREGTDTTDAECSDRVSSSLLTVILSVCGVCCIVIIVIIVQKNIKEKRGLNQVPTQDLANLQCQQENSSSNAREQQQSHFPAEVSSIQ
;
A
#
# COMPACT_ATOMS: atom_id res chain seq x y z
N MET A 1 -25.69 -35.22 86.36
CA MET A 1 -26.85 -34.54 85.76
C MET A 1 -26.60 -33.08 85.35
N LEU A 2 -25.47 -32.45 85.71
CA LEU A 2 -25.25 -31.00 85.45
C LEU A 2 -24.79 -30.65 84.01
N LEU A 3 -24.11 -31.58 83.32
CA LEU A 3 -23.53 -31.35 81.99
C LEU A 3 -24.54 -31.22 80.84
N VAL A 4 -25.79 -31.66 81.02
CA VAL A 4 -26.81 -31.67 79.96
C VAL A 4 -27.47 -30.29 79.76
N LEU A 5 -27.38 -29.41 80.77
CA LEU A 5 -27.95 -28.05 80.72
C LEU A 5 -27.11 -27.08 79.89
N PHE A 6 -25.79 -27.29 79.78
CA PHE A 6 -24.91 -26.44 78.97
C PHE A 6 -25.11 -26.63 77.45
N MET A 7 -25.65 -27.77 77.01
CA MET A 7 -25.88 -28.07 75.59
C MET A 7 -27.21 -27.53 75.04
N ASN A 8 -27.94 -26.73 75.80
CA ASN A 8 -29.19 -26.09 75.38
C ASN A 8 -29.12 -24.54 75.35
N ILE A 9 -27.93 -23.96 75.54
CA ILE A 9 -27.62 -22.61 75.04
C ILE A 9 -26.90 -22.76 73.69
N VAL A 10 -27.57 -23.40 72.74
CA VAL A 10 -27.29 -23.19 71.33
C VAL A 10 -27.76 -21.76 71.05
N LEU A 11 -26.85 -20.80 71.19
CA LEU A 11 -27.12 -19.42 70.81
C LEU A 11 -27.47 -19.44 69.32
N CYS A 12 -28.74 -19.21 69.01
CA CYS A 12 -29.22 -19.18 67.64
C CYS A 12 -28.70 -17.90 66.99
N MET A 13 -27.47 -17.95 66.50
CA MET A 13 -26.90 -17.00 65.56
C MET A 13 -27.71 -17.11 64.26
N ALA A 14 -28.90 -16.53 64.27
CA ALA A 14 -29.77 -16.46 63.12
C ALA A 14 -29.07 -15.57 62.10
N ALA A 15 -28.47 -16.19 61.08
CA ALA A 15 -27.86 -15.46 59.99
C ALA A 15 -28.89 -14.50 59.40
N CYS A 16 -28.49 -13.24 59.21
CA CYS A 16 -29.37 -12.18 58.74
C CYS A 16 -30.04 -12.56 57.41
N ASN A 17 -31.26 -12.06 57.20
CA ASN A 17 -32.04 -12.40 56.01
C ASN A 17 -31.39 -11.83 54.74
N ASN A 18 -31.80 -12.31 53.56
CA ASN A 18 -31.21 -11.95 52.26
C ASN A 18 -31.26 -10.44 51.90
N ALA A 19 -31.96 -9.62 52.69
CA ALA A 19 -32.06 -8.17 52.55
C ALA A 19 -31.46 -7.39 53.75
N GLU A 20 -30.71 -8.07 54.61
CA GLU A 20 -30.13 -7.56 55.85
C GLU A 20 -28.63 -7.84 55.90
N TYR A 21 -27.86 -7.00 56.58
CA TYR A 21 -26.44 -7.20 56.85
C TYR A 21 -26.17 -7.23 58.35
N GLU A 22 -25.21 -8.04 58.76
CA GLU A 22 -24.78 -8.11 60.17
C GLU A 22 -23.87 -6.93 60.52
N ILE A 23 -24.12 -6.29 61.65
CA ILE A 23 -23.20 -5.34 62.29
C ILE A 23 -23.30 -5.51 63.81
N ASN A 24 -22.17 -5.75 64.47
CA ASN A 24 -22.07 -6.00 65.92
C ASN A 24 -22.96 -7.14 66.47
N GLY A 25 -23.42 -8.06 65.63
CA GLY A 25 -24.36 -9.14 65.98
C GLY A 25 -25.85 -8.77 65.83
N GLU A 26 -26.17 -7.57 65.35
CA GLU A 26 -27.51 -7.14 64.97
C GLU A 26 -27.69 -7.19 63.44
N CYS A 27 -28.90 -7.49 62.98
CA CYS A 27 -29.24 -7.54 61.56
C CYS A 27 -29.92 -6.25 61.10
N CYS A 28 -29.20 -5.42 60.34
CA CYS A 28 -29.70 -4.16 59.82
C CYS A 28 -30.21 -4.30 58.37
N PRO A 29 -31.35 -3.68 57.99
CA PRO A 29 -31.80 -3.64 56.59
C PRO A 29 -30.76 -3.02 55.66
N MET A 30 -30.53 -3.62 54.50
CA MET A 30 -29.58 -3.11 53.50
C MET A 30 -30.04 -1.80 52.84
N CYS A 31 -29.08 -1.03 52.33
CA CYS A 31 -29.34 0.08 51.42
C CYS A 31 -29.49 -0.40 49.98
N ASP A 32 -30.33 0.26 49.18
CA ASP A 32 -30.53 -0.06 47.76
C ASP A 32 -29.23 0.04 46.92
N SER A 33 -29.25 -0.49 45.70
CA SER A 33 -28.23 -0.16 44.69
C SER A 33 -28.19 1.35 44.42
N GLY A 34 -26.99 1.89 44.17
CA GLY A 34 -26.77 3.33 44.10
C GLY A 34 -26.67 4.03 45.45
N LYS A 35 -26.72 3.29 46.56
CA LYS A 35 -26.59 3.82 47.93
C LYS A 35 -25.56 3.03 48.75
N ARG A 36 -25.16 3.67 49.84
CA ARG A 36 -24.29 3.16 50.92
C ARG A 36 -24.92 3.47 52.28
N VAL A 37 -24.47 2.78 53.32
CA VAL A 37 -24.79 3.10 54.72
C VAL A 37 -24.13 4.43 55.12
N TYR A 38 -24.95 5.37 55.56
CA TYR A 38 -24.52 6.64 56.18
C TYR A 38 -24.52 6.52 57.72
N LYS A 39 -25.55 5.88 58.26
CA LYS A 39 -25.64 5.47 59.67
C LYS A 39 -26.20 4.05 59.70
N HIS A 40 -25.57 3.16 60.46
CA HIS A 40 -26.11 1.84 60.77
C HIS A 40 -27.46 1.95 61.50
N CYS A 41 -28.21 0.86 61.53
CA CYS A 41 -29.37 0.76 62.40
C CYS A 41 -28.94 0.72 63.89
N ASP A 42 -29.90 0.93 64.77
CA ASP A 42 -29.82 0.64 66.20
C ASP A 42 -31.21 0.15 66.70
N GLU A 43 -31.32 -0.20 67.98
CA GLU A 43 -32.54 -0.71 68.63
C GLU A 43 -33.84 0.07 68.28
N PHE A 44 -33.74 1.36 67.92
CA PHE A 44 -34.88 2.24 67.67
C PHE A 44 -34.95 2.84 66.26
N THR A 45 -33.91 2.70 65.43
CA THR A 45 -33.84 3.33 64.11
C THR A 45 -33.26 2.41 63.03
N SER A 46 -33.91 2.38 61.85
CA SER A 46 -33.42 1.62 60.69
C SER A 46 -32.19 2.28 60.05
N THR A 47 -31.47 1.51 59.22
CA THR A 47 -30.31 1.97 58.44
C THR A 47 -30.61 3.27 57.69
N THR A 48 -29.79 4.30 57.88
CA THR A 48 -29.85 5.53 57.10
C THR A 48 -28.91 5.41 55.91
N CYS A 49 -29.45 5.58 54.71
CA CYS A 49 -28.73 5.40 53.45
C CYS A 49 -28.44 6.74 52.74
N ASP A 50 -27.24 6.88 52.21
CA ASP A 50 -26.78 8.03 51.40
C ASP A 50 -26.43 7.54 49.98
N SER A 51 -26.53 8.44 48.99
CA SER A 51 -26.28 8.10 47.59
C SER A 51 -24.78 7.92 47.30
N CYS A 52 -24.44 7.05 46.36
CA CYS A 52 -23.08 7.00 45.83
C CYS A 52 -22.69 8.32 45.16
N ARG A 53 -21.41 8.70 45.29
CA ARG A 53 -20.86 9.92 44.68
C ARG A 53 -20.40 9.64 43.26
N THR A 54 -20.36 10.66 42.41
CA THR A 54 -19.78 10.57 41.05
C THR A 54 -18.40 9.91 41.09
N GLY A 55 -18.20 8.86 40.30
CA GLY A 55 -16.99 8.02 40.34
C GLY A 55 -17.06 6.80 41.27
N THR A 56 -18.21 6.55 41.91
CA THR A 56 -18.47 5.34 42.72
C THR A 56 -19.87 4.77 42.47
N TYR A 57 -20.05 3.45 42.69
CA TYR A 57 -21.30 2.72 42.44
C TYR A 57 -21.57 1.58 43.45
N THR A 58 -22.82 1.13 43.54
CA THR A 58 -23.21 -0.15 44.15
C THR A 58 -24.29 -0.83 43.30
N HIS A 59 -24.02 -2.05 42.83
CA HIS A 59 -24.86 -2.72 41.81
C HIS A 59 -26.04 -3.55 42.35
N ILE A 60 -26.02 -3.84 43.65
CA ILE A 60 -27.03 -4.60 44.39
C ILE A 60 -27.31 -3.93 45.75
N PRO A 61 -28.42 -4.27 46.43
CA PRO A 61 -28.61 -3.94 47.83
C PRO A 61 -27.40 -4.39 48.67
N ASN A 62 -26.99 -3.57 49.62
CA ASN A 62 -25.72 -3.75 50.34
C ASN A 62 -25.70 -3.10 51.73
N GLY A 63 -24.77 -3.55 52.57
CA GLY A 63 -24.44 -2.94 53.87
C GLY A 63 -23.13 -2.14 53.89
N LEU A 64 -22.62 -1.72 52.72
CA LEU A 64 -21.30 -1.05 52.63
C LEU A 64 -21.40 0.39 53.13
N THR A 65 -20.41 0.84 53.90
CA THR A 65 -20.27 2.25 54.31
C THR A 65 -19.67 3.14 53.22
N GLU A 66 -19.04 2.56 52.21
CA GLU A 66 -18.49 3.23 51.03
C GLU A 66 -18.92 2.52 49.74
N CYS A 67 -19.16 3.29 48.68
CA CYS A 67 -19.49 2.73 47.36
C CYS A 67 -18.22 2.28 46.62
N LEU A 68 -18.35 1.28 45.75
CA LEU A 68 -17.23 0.73 44.97
C LEU A 68 -16.70 1.79 43.98
N PRO A 69 -15.38 1.93 43.80
CA PRO A 69 -14.83 2.84 42.78
C PRO A 69 -15.12 2.30 41.37
N CYS A 70 -15.46 3.20 40.44
CA CYS A 70 -15.64 2.85 39.04
C CYS A 70 -14.33 2.37 38.39
N SER A 71 -14.40 1.32 37.55
CA SER A 71 -13.32 0.88 36.66
C SER A 71 -12.86 2.02 35.75
N VAL A 72 -11.54 2.13 35.52
CA VAL A 72 -10.96 3.08 34.56
C VAL A 72 -10.52 2.32 33.31
N CYS A 73 -11.03 2.73 32.14
CA CYS A 73 -10.69 2.11 30.85
C CYS A 73 -9.42 2.75 30.27
N ASP A 74 -8.26 2.34 30.77
CA ASP A 74 -6.96 2.88 30.38
C ASP A 74 -6.59 2.58 28.91
N THR A 75 -6.36 3.65 28.15
CA THR A 75 -5.95 3.58 26.74
C THR A 75 -4.56 2.99 26.55
N SER A 76 -3.68 3.05 27.56
CA SER A 76 -2.35 2.40 27.52
C SER A 76 -2.46 0.87 27.50
N ASN A 77 -3.52 0.32 28.12
CA ASN A 77 -3.91 -1.09 28.07
C ASN A 77 -4.76 -1.44 26.84
N GLY A 78 -4.85 -0.54 25.86
CA GLY A 78 -5.60 -0.72 24.61
C GLY A 78 -7.12 -0.57 24.76
N LEU A 79 -7.61 0.04 25.84
CA LEU A 79 -9.03 0.09 26.19
C LEU A 79 -9.71 1.42 25.81
N ARG A 80 -11.04 1.35 25.75
CA ARG A 80 -11.98 2.48 25.73
C ARG A 80 -13.16 2.19 26.66
N GLU A 81 -13.82 3.24 27.11
CA GLU A 81 -15.16 3.14 27.67
C GLU A 81 -16.16 2.72 26.58
N LYS A 82 -16.99 1.72 26.88
CA LYS A 82 -18.17 1.32 26.09
C LYS A 82 -19.48 1.75 26.76
N GLN A 83 -19.49 1.87 28.09
CA GLN A 83 -20.58 2.40 28.89
C GLN A 83 -20.00 3.12 30.11
N ALA A 84 -20.42 4.38 30.31
CA ALA A 84 -20.05 5.18 31.47
C ALA A 84 -20.54 4.57 32.78
N CYS A 85 -19.76 4.78 33.85
CA CYS A 85 -20.18 4.44 35.20
C CYS A 85 -21.44 5.22 35.60
N THR A 86 -22.32 4.58 36.37
CA THR A 86 -23.46 5.22 37.03
C THR A 86 -23.46 4.82 38.50
N VAL A 87 -24.25 5.47 39.36
CA VAL A 87 -24.34 5.07 40.77
C VAL A 87 -24.76 3.60 40.95
N THR A 88 -25.48 2.99 40.00
CA THR A 88 -25.89 1.58 40.05
C THR A 88 -25.05 0.63 39.18
N SER A 89 -24.05 1.10 38.42
CA SER A 89 -23.31 0.25 37.47
C SER A 89 -21.86 0.69 37.25
N ASP A 90 -20.93 -0.27 37.23
CA ASP A 90 -19.52 -0.04 36.87
C ASP A 90 -19.34 0.50 35.43
N THR A 91 -18.19 1.10 35.15
CA THR A 91 -17.73 1.39 33.79
C THR A 91 -17.49 0.09 33.02
N VAL A 92 -18.12 -0.06 31.85
CA VAL A 92 -17.84 -1.19 30.97
C VAL A 92 -16.74 -0.81 29.98
N CYS A 93 -15.60 -1.48 30.06
CA CYS A 93 -14.47 -1.29 29.15
C CYS A 93 -14.50 -2.31 27.99
N GLY A 94 -14.01 -1.88 26.84
CA GLY A 94 -13.73 -2.74 25.69
C GLY A 94 -12.46 -2.34 24.98
N PRO A 95 -12.00 -3.11 23.98
CA PRO A 95 -10.83 -2.76 23.18
C PRO A 95 -11.07 -1.52 22.33
N LEU A 96 -10.02 -0.76 22.06
CA LEU A 96 -9.99 0.32 21.07
C LEU A 96 -10.30 -0.20 19.64
N PRO A 97 -10.69 0.69 18.70
CA PRO A 97 -10.79 0.33 17.29
C PRO A 97 -9.46 -0.25 16.77
N GLY A 98 -9.50 -1.43 16.13
CA GLY A 98 -8.30 -2.14 15.70
C GLY A 98 -7.58 -2.91 16.81
N TYR A 99 -8.25 -3.23 17.92
CA TYR A 99 -7.76 -4.07 19.01
C TYR A 99 -8.77 -5.19 19.34
N TYR A 100 -8.29 -6.27 19.94
CA TYR A 100 -9.10 -7.35 20.53
C TYR A 100 -8.75 -7.55 22.00
N CYS A 101 -9.74 -7.94 22.81
CA CYS A 101 -9.54 -8.24 24.21
C CYS A 101 -8.74 -9.55 24.39
N ILE A 102 -7.80 -9.56 25.33
CA ILE A 102 -7.01 -10.75 25.69
C ILE A 102 -7.26 -11.22 27.13
N ASP A 103 -8.10 -10.52 27.89
CA ASP A 103 -8.55 -10.89 29.23
C ASP A 103 -10.04 -10.54 29.39
N SER A 104 -10.87 -11.57 29.23
CA SER A 104 -12.30 -11.44 28.85
C SER A 104 -13.27 -11.87 29.96
N LEU A 105 -12.87 -11.72 31.23
CA LEU A 105 -13.71 -12.01 32.40
C LEU A 105 -14.75 -10.90 32.62
N TYR A 106 -15.80 -10.87 31.79
CA TYR A 106 -16.93 -9.92 31.74
C TYR A 106 -16.60 -8.46 31.38
N ASN A 107 -15.49 -7.89 31.83
CA ASN A 107 -15.10 -6.49 31.56
C ASN A 107 -13.65 -6.46 31.06
N CYS A 108 -13.38 -5.94 29.87
CA CYS A 108 -12.07 -6.11 29.23
C CYS A 108 -10.97 -5.36 30.00
N LYS A 109 -10.04 -6.10 30.62
CA LYS A 109 -8.96 -5.50 31.44
C LYS A 109 -7.67 -5.23 30.67
N ARG A 110 -7.47 -5.86 29.50
CA ARG A 110 -6.37 -5.57 28.58
C ARG A 110 -6.69 -6.02 27.16
N ALA A 111 -6.29 -5.20 26.19
CA ALA A 111 -6.45 -5.50 24.77
C ALA A 111 -5.10 -5.49 24.03
N LYS A 112 -5.02 -6.22 22.92
CA LYS A 112 -3.89 -6.24 21.99
C LYS A 112 -4.35 -5.71 20.63
N LYS A 113 -3.49 -4.94 19.95
CA LYS A 113 -3.76 -4.45 18.58
C LYS A 113 -3.95 -5.65 17.63
N HIS A 114 -4.90 -5.55 16.72
CA HIS A 114 -5.08 -6.53 15.65
C HIS A 114 -3.80 -6.67 14.82
N SER A 115 -3.45 -7.93 14.53
CA SER A 115 -2.36 -8.32 13.65
C SER A 115 -2.62 -7.81 12.24
N SER A 116 -1.55 -7.35 11.57
CA SER A 116 -1.58 -6.88 10.18
C SER A 116 -1.00 -7.97 9.30
N CYS A 117 -1.68 -8.30 8.20
CA CYS A 117 -1.22 -9.33 7.28
C CYS A 117 0.09 -8.91 6.58
N SER A 118 0.97 -9.88 6.33
CA SER A 118 2.21 -9.63 5.61
C SER A 118 1.94 -9.38 4.12
N PRO A 119 2.89 -8.77 3.37
CA PRO A 119 2.89 -8.88 1.92
C PRO A 119 2.75 -10.37 1.50
N GLY A 120 1.95 -10.65 0.46
CA GLY A 120 1.63 -12.02 0.04
C GLY A 120 0.47 -12.68 0.80
N GLN A 121 -0.02 -12.07 1.87
CA GLN A 121 -1.16 -12.57 2.67
C GLN A 121 -2.41 -11.70 2.50
N TYR A 122 -3.58 -12.31 2.61
CA TYR A 122 -4.88 -11.65 2.62
C TYR A 122 -5.60 -11.88 3.96
N ILE A 123 -6.55 -11.02 4.30
CA ILE A 123 -7.42 -11.19 5.47
C ILE A 123 -8.43 -12.31 5.18
N ASN A 124 -8.25 -13.50 5.77
CA ASN A 124 -9.27 -14.55 5.78
C ASN A 124 -10.39 -14.17 6.77
N GLN A 125 -10.03 -13.76 7.99
CA GLN A 125 -10.99 -13.38 9.03
C GLN A 125 -10.62 -12.02 9.62
N THR A 126 -11.51 -11.04 9.47
CA THR A 126 -11.37 -9.71 10.08
C THR A 126 -11.38 -9.81 11.60
N GLY A 127 -10.43 -9.13 12.26
CA GLY A 127 -10.38 -9.05 13.72
C GLY A 127 -11.66 -8.46 14.33
N THR A 128 -11.99 -8.92 15.54
CA THR A 128 -13.18 -8.50 16.30
C THR A 128 -12.78 -8.01 17.69
N GLU A 129 -13.73 -7.53 18.51
CA GLU A 129 -13.43 -7.17 19.91
C GLU A 129 -12.93 -8.35 20.77
N PHE A 130 -13.04 -9.60 20.30
CA PHE A 130 -12.69 -10.81 21.05
C PHE A 130 -11.72 -11.77 20.34
N ARG A 131 -11.30 -11.45 19.10
CA ARG A 131 -10.41 -12.29 18.28
C ARG A 131 -9.49 -11.44 17.43
N ASP A 132 -8.27 -11.92 17.22
CA ASP A 132 -7.32 -11.30 16.30
C ASP A 132 -7.74 -11.46 14.83
N THR A 133 -7.14 -10.67 13.94
CA THR A 133 -7.23 -10.90 12.49
C THR A 133 -6.51 -12.19 12.11
N VAL A 134 -7.14 -13.00 11.25
CA VAL A 134 -6.52 -14.21 10.67
C VAL A 134 -6.12 -13.92 9.22
N CYS A 135 -4.85 -14.12 8.92
CA CYS A 135 -4.24 -13.88 7.62
C CYS A 135 -3.78 -15.20 6.99
N ASP A 136 -4.10 -15.42 5.71
CA ASP A 136 -3.66 -16.59 4.94
C ASP A 136 -2.86 -16.15 3.70
N HIS A 137 -2.06 -17.05 3.14
CA HIS A 137 -1.32 -16.79 1.91
C HIS A 137 -2.22 -16.93 0.67
N CYS A 138 -1.96 -16.10 -0.34
CA CYS A 138 -2.61 -16.26 -1.64
C CYS A 138 -2.11 -17.52 -2.38
N PRO A 139 -2.97 -18.21 -3.15
CA PRO A 139 -2.57 -19.36 -3.95
C PRO A 139 -1.63 -18.94 -5.09
N ALA A 140 -0.81 -19.88 -5.57
CA ALA A 140 0.07 -19.65 -6.72
C ALA A 140 -0.73 -19.20 -7.95
N GLY A 141 -0.20 -18.23 -8.70
CA GLY A 141 -0.92 -17.56 -9.78
C GLY A 141 -1.82 -16.41 -9.32
N SER A 142 -1.66 -15.91 -8.08
CA SER A 142 -2.38 -14.73 -7.58
C SER A 142 -1.54 -13.89 -6.62
N TYR A 143 -1.91 -12.61 -6.47
CA TYR A 143 -1.27 -11.63 -5.58
C TYR A 143 -2.28 -11.00 -4.61
N SER A 144 -1.83 -10.57 -3.43
CA SER A 144 -2.69 -9.96 -2.41
C SER A 144 -2.80 -8.44 -2.55
N ASN A 145 -4.01 -7.89 -2.39
CA ASN A 145 -4.23 -6.46 -2.12
C ASN A 145 -4.46 -6.14 -0.62
N VAL A 146 -3.94 -6.99 0.28
CA VAL A 146 -4.22 -7.08 1.72
C VAL A 146 -5.62 -7.61 2.06
N THR A 147 -6.65 -7.28 1.27
CA THR A 147 -8.04 -7.70 1.57
C THR A 147 -8.40 -9.03 0.90
N PHE A 148 -7.99 -9.23 -0.35
CA PHE A 148 -8.28 -10.41 -1.16
C PHE A 148 -7.15 -10.71 -2.14
N CYS A 149 -7.10 -11.97 -2.60
CA CYS A 149 -6.22 -12.41 -3.67
C CYS A 149 -6.82 -12.07 -5.04
N ILE A 150 -5.98 -11.57 -5.94
CA ILE A 150 -6.30 -11.21 -7.31
C ILE A 150 -5.48 -12.14 -8.21
N LEU A 151 -6.13 -12.85 -9.14
CA LEU A 151 -5.43 -13.72 -10.10
C LEU A 151 -4.45 -12.89 -10.95
N HIS A 152 -3.30 -13.46 -11.29
CA HIS A 152 -2.35 -12.81 -12.19
C HIS A 152 -2.94 -12.63 -13.59
N THR A 153 -2.56 -11.53 -14.25
CA THR A 153 -2.91 -11.25 -15.64
C THR A 153 -2.26 -12.27 -16.58
N ASP A 154 -3.07 -13.10 -17.23
CA ASP A 154 -2.64 -13.99 -18.30
C ASP A 154 -2.29 -13.18 -19.56
N CYS A 155 -1.01 -12.86 -19.73
CA CYS A 155 -0.50 -12.14 -20.89
C CYS A 155 -0.68 -12.90 -22.22
N GLU A 156 -0.80 -14.23 -22.22
CA GLU A 156 -1.00 -15.01 -23.44
C GLU A 156 -2.45 -14.89 -23.93
N SER A 157 -3.44 -14.90 -23.01
CA SER A 157 -4.85 -14.62 -23.33
C SER A 157 -5.08 -13.25 -23.98
N LEU A 158 -4.15 -12.31 -23.82
CA LEU A 158 -4.17 -10.96 -24.35
C LEU A 158 -3.35 -10.77 -25.64
N ASP A 159 -2.81 -11.85 -26.23
CA ASP A 159 -1.82 -11.84 -27.34
C ASP A 159 -0.60 -10.93 -27.06
N LYS A 160 -0.17 -10.92 -25.80
CA LYS A 160 1.02 -10.21 -25.31
C LYS A 160 2.12 -11.21 -24.95
N THR A 161 3.26 -10.71 -24.49
CA THR A 161 4.33 -11.50 -23.87
C THR A 161 4.54 -11.04 -22.44
N THR A 162 4.63 -11.97 -21.51
CA THR A 162 5.07 -11.70 -20.14
C THR A 162 6.51 -11.18 -20.16
N ILE A 163 6.74 -10.01 -19.55
CA ILE A 163 8.07 -9.41 -19.36
C ILE A 163 8.55 -9.51 -17.92
N ARG A 164 7.63 -9.67 -16.97
CA ARG A 164 7.93 -10.08 -15.58
C ARG A 164 6.80 -10.96 -15.07
N GLU A 165 7.15 -12.11 -14.51
CA GLU A 165 6.20 -13.01 -13.84
C GLU A 165 5.55 -12.33 -12.62
N GLY A 166 4.32 -12.72 -12.32
CA GLY A 166 3.63 -12.29 -11.12
C GLY A 166 4.25 -12.87 -9.85
N THR A 167 4.08 -12.16 -8.73
CA THR A 167 4.49 -12.61 -7.38
C THR A 167 3.26 -12.64 -6.47
N ASP A 168 3.41 -13.08 -5.23
CA ASP A 168 2.36 -12.97 -4.21
C ASP A 168 1.98 -11.51 -3.85
N THR A 169 2.76 -10.53 -4.31
CA THR A 169 2.61 -9.09 -4.00
C THR A 169 2.41 -8.19 -5.21
N THR A 170 2.72 -8.65 -6.43
CA THR A 170 2.60 -7.87 -7.67
C THR A 170 2.03 -8.70 -8.81
N ASP A 171 1.25 -8.07 -9.67
CA ASP A 171 0.78 -8.69 -10.91
C ASP A 171 1.93 -8.97 -11.91
N ALA A 172 1.66 -9.85 -12.86
CA ALA A 172 2.49 -10.07 -14.03
C ALA A 172 2.48 -8.83 -14.95
N GLU A 173 3.63 -8.51 -15.57
CA GLU A 173 3.73 -7.41 -16.53
C GLU A 173 3.73 -7.95 -17.95
N CYS A 174 2.87 -7.39 -18.81
CA CYS A 174 2.71 -7.78 -20.20
C CYS A 174 3.21 -6.70 -21.17
N SER A 175 3.91 -7.08 -22.22
CA SER A 175 4.32 -6.22 -23.34
C SER A 175 3.66 -6.67 -24.65
N ASP A 176 3.42 -5.74 -25.58
CA ASP A 176 2.88 -6.06 -26.90
C ASP A 176 3.84 -6.92 -27.73
N ARG A 177 3.29 -7.93 -28.41
CA ARG A 177 4.04 -8.76 -29.36
C ARG A 177 4.50 -7.89 -30.52
N VAL A 178 5.81 -7.69 -30.64
CA VAL A 178 6.41 -7.06 -31.83
C VAL A 178 6.15 -7.99 -33.02
N SER A 179 5.12 -7.65 -33.79
CA SER A 179 4.66 -8.47 -34.91
C SER A 179 5.80 -8.76 -35.88
N SER A 180 6.09 -10.06 -36.07
CA SER A 180 7.09 -10.52 -37.04
C SER A 180 6.74 -10.06 -38.47
N SER A 181 5.45 -9.88 -38.77
CA SER A 181 4.99 -9.25 -40.02
C SER A 181 5.47 -7.79 -40.12
N LEU A 182 5.34 -6.98 -39.06
CA LEU A 182 5.90 -5.62 -39.04
C LEU A 182 7.41 -5.60 -39.21
N LEU A 183 8.14 -6.51 -38.55
CA LEU A 183 9.60 -6.59 -38.68
C LEU A 183 10.02 -6.97 -40.12
N THR A 184 9.36 -7.96 -40.74
CA THR A 184 9.63 -8.38 -42.12
C THR A 184 9.20 -7.34 -43.16
N VAL A 185 8.11 -6.60 -42.91
CA VAL A 185 7.72 -5.44 -43.75
C VAL A 185 8.76 -4.33 -43.67
N ILE A 186 9.24 -3.96 -42.49
CA ILE A 186 10.30 -2.95 -42.34
C ILE A 186 11.58 -3.40 -43.06
N LEU A 187 12.04 -4.63 -42.82
CA LEU A 187 13.25 -5.17 -43.45
C LEU A 187 13.13 -5.26 -44.98
N SER A 188 11.97 -5.66 -45.52
CA SER A 188 11.75 -5.74 -46.97
C SER A 188 11.65 -4.36 -47.62
N VAL A 189 10.98 -3.39 -47.00
CA VAL A 189 10.94 -1.99 -47.47
C VAL A 189 12.35 -1.39 -47.46
N CYS A 190 13.11 -1.53 -46.37
CA CYS A 190 14.50 -1.09 -46.32
C CYS A 190 15.36 -1.74 -47.39
N GLY A 191 15.22 -3.06 -47.60
CA GLY A 191 15.93 -3.79 -48.66
C GLY A 191 15.62 -3.27 -50.07
N VAL A 192 14.33 -3.03 -50.38
CA VAL A 192 13.91 -2.45 -51.67
C VAL A 192 14.45 -1.03 -51.84
N CYS A 193 14.38 -0.18 -50.80
CA CYS A 193 14.97 1.15 -50.84
C CYS A 193 16.49 1.12 -51.08
N CYS A 194 17.23 0.23 -50.42
CA CYS A 194 18.65 0.04 -50.66
C CYS A 194 18.95 -0.39 -52.11
N ILE A 195 18.17 -1.33 -52.67
CA ILE A 195 18.32 -1.77 -54.07
C ILE A 195 18.05 -0.59 -55.03
N VAL A 196 16.99 0.20 -54.82
CA VAL A 196 16.69 1.39 -55.63
C VAL A 196 17.81 2.42 -55.55
N ILE A 197 18.35 2.68 -54.36
CA ILE A 197 19.49 3.60 -54.18
C ILE A 197 20.75 3.07 -54.91
N ILE A 198 21.06 1.78 -54.80
CA ILE A 198 22.17 1.15 -55.53
C ILE A 198 21.96 1.27 -57.04
N VAL A 199 20.75 1.02 -57.57
CA VAL A 199 20.44 1.19 -58.99
C VAL A 199 20.61 2.66 -59.42
N ILE A 200 20.17 3.64 -58.63
CA ILE A 200 20.37 5.07 -58.92
C ILE A 200 21.87 5.42 -58.94
N ILE A 201 22.66 4.93 -57.97
CA ILE A 201 24.12 5.14 -57.92
C ILE A 201 24.81 4.50 -59.13
N VAL A 202 24.43 3.28 -59.50
CA VAL A 202 24.98 2.56 -60.67
C VAL A 202 24.60 3.27 -61.97
N GLN A 203 23.35 3.68 -62.14
CA GLN A 203 22.90 4.44 -63.31
C GLN A 203 23.60 5.81 -63.40
N LYS A 204 23.83 6.49 -62.28
CA LYS A 204 24.64 7.73 -62.24
C LYS A 204 26.08 7.45 -62.68
N ASN A 205 26.75 6.46 -62.10
CA ASN A 205 28.11 6.04 -62.48
C ASN A 205 28.21 5.63 -63.96
N ILE A 206 27.21 4.94 -64.50
CA ILE A 206 27.15 4.57 -65.92
C ILE A 206 26.95 5.81 -66.80
N LYS A 207 26.10 6.77 -66.40
CA LYS A 207 25.89 8.03 -67.12
C LYS A 207 27.17 8.89 -67.11
N GLU A 208 27.88 8.91 -65.99
CA GLU A 208 29.15 9.62 -65.80
C GLU A 208 30.27 9.00 -66.64
N LYS A 209 30.39 7.66 -66.66
CA LYS A 209 31.31 6.93 -67.56
C LYS A 209 30.93 7.05 -69.05
N ARG A 210 29.66 7.25 -69.39
CA ARG A 210 29.23 7.58 -70.77
C ARG A 210 29.56 9.02 -71.15
N GLY A 211 29.50 9.96 -70.20
CA GLY A 211 29.90 11.35 -70.40
C GLY A 211 31.41 11.53 -70.66
N LEU A 212 32.25 10.63 -70.12
CA LEU A 212 33.70 10.65 -70.34
C LEU A 212 34.17 9.91 -71.62
N ASN A 213 33.24 9.46 -72.47
CA ASN A 213 33.54 8.66 -73.66
C ASN A 213 32.94 9.24 -74.97
N GLN A 214 32.69 10.55 -75.02
CA GLN A 214 32.36 11.27 -76.26
C GLN A 214 33.25 12.52 -76.44
N VAL A 215 34.31 12.33 -77.21
CA VAL A 215 35.09 13.38 -77.90
C VAL A 215 35.02 13.00 -79.39
N PRO A 216 34.81 13.95 -80.33
CA PRO A 216 34.10 13.63 -81.58
C PRO A 216 34.96 12.98 -82.65
N THR A 217 34.36 12.06 -83.41
CA THR A 217 34.97 11.40 -84.58
C THR A 217 34.32 11.88 -85.87
N GLN A 218 34.56 13.14 -86.24
CA GLN A 218 34.17 13.65 -87.56
C GLN A 218 35.20 14.65 -88.11
N ASP A 219 36.39 14.13 -88.42
CA ASP A 219 37.16 14.56 -89.60
C ASP A 219 38.20 13.50 -89.99
N LEU A 220 37.77 12.53 -90.80
CA LEU A 220 38.64 11.65 -91.59
C LEU A 220 38.06 11.53 -93.01
N ALA A 221 37.96 12.66 -93.69
CA ALA A 221 37.40 12.77 -95.04
C ALA A 221 38.19 13.74 -95.95
N ASN A 222 39.51 13.87 -95.73
CA ASN A 222 40.41 14.21 -96.83
C ASN A 222 40.52 12.97 -97.75
N LEU A 223 40.40 13.04 -99.08
CA LEU A 223 40.23 14.20 -99.96
C LEU A 223 39.12 13.96 -100.99
N GLN A 224 38.44 15.04 -101.40
CA GLN A 224 37.92 15.15 -102.76
C GLN A 224 37.97 16.62 -103.24
N CYS A 225 38.89 16.88 -104.18
CA CYS A 225 39.15 18.15 -104.89
C CYS A 225 39.48 19.36 -103.98
N GLN A 226 40.75 19.78 -103.94
CA GLN A 226 41.28 20.99 -104.64
C GLN A 226 40.93 22.32 -103.91
N GLN A 227 41.75 23.37 -103.93
CA GLN A 227 42.67 23.74 -105.01
C GLN A 227 43.92 24.51 -104.53
N GLU A 228 45.01 24.33 -105.27
CA GLU A 228 46.13 25.26 -105.56
C GLU A 228 46.51 26.44 -104.63
N ASN A 229 47.82 26.47 -104.31
CA ASN A 229 48.70 27.65 -104.25
C ASN A 229 48.64 28.62 -103.03
N SER A 230 49.74 29.38 -102.91
CA SER A 230 50.06 30.42 -101.91
C SER A 230 50.35 29.91 -100.48
N SER A 231 51.58 29.89 -99.95
CA SER A 231 52.70 30.87 -99.84
C SER A 231 52.59 31.82 -98.64
N SER A 232 53.73 32.08 -97.97
CA SER A 232 53.97 33.16 -96.96
C SER A 232 53.08 33.11 -95.71
N ASN A 233 53.54 32.93 -94.46
CA ASN A 233 54.85 33.18 -93.83
C ASN A 233 55.41 34.60 -93.99
N ALA A 234 54.84 35.57 -93.28
CA ALA A 234 55.50 36.84 -92.95
C ALA A 234 54.87 37.54 -91.71
N ARG A 235 55.72 37.90 -90.73
CA ARG A 235 55.83 39.21 -90.02
C ARG A 235 54.60 39.84 -89.32
N GLU A 236 54.71 40.71 -88.31
CA GLU A 236 55.73 41.13 -87.30
C GLU A 236 54.99 42.12 -86.35
N GLN A 237 55.33 42.21 -85.05
CA GLN A 237 55.35 43.49 -84.29
C GLN A 237 55.93 43.40 -82.85
N GLN A 238 57.25 43.54 -82.80
CA GLN A 238 58.09 44.33 -81.89
C GLN A 238 57.47 45.12 -80.70
N GLN A 239 58.07 44.97 -79.49
CA GLN A 239 58.17 45.93 -78.33
C GLN A 239 56.85 46.48 -77.68
N SER A 240 56.74 46.94 -76.41
CA SER A 240 57.62 47.13 -75.22
C SER A 240 56.71 47.36 -73.95
N HIS A 241 57.09 47.74 -72.70
CA HIS A 241 58.36 48.15 -72.06
C HIS A 241 58.35 47.95 -70.51
N PHE A 242 59.33 47.19 -69.97
CA PHE A 242 60.04 47.28 -68.66
C PHE A 242 59.35 47.27 -67.25
N PRO A 243 60.10 46.89 -66.17
CA PRO A 243 59.63 46.82 -64.77
C PRO A 243 60.52 47.58 -63.73
N ALA A 244 60.25 47.38 -62.43
CA ALA A 244 61.17 47.51 -61.26
C ALA A 244 60.70 46.50 -60.18
N GLU A 245 61.51 45.67 -59.52
CA GLU A 245 62.54 45.95 -58.48
C GLU A 245 62.01 46.60 -57.18
N VAL A 246 62.51 46.36 -55.96
CA VAL A 246 63.13 45.23 -55.20
C VAL A 246 63.78 45.83 -53.93
N SER A 247 63.65 45.17 -52.78
CA SER A 247 64.45 45.33 -51.54
C SER A 247 64.43 46.66 -50.72
N SER A 248 64.00 46.52 -49.46
CA SER A 248 64.63 46.98 -48.19
C SER A 248 65.44 48.29 -48.09
N ILE A 249 65.13 49.12 -47.08
CA ILE A 249 65.99 49.46 -45.91
C ILE A 249 65.30 50.53 -45.02
N GLN A 250 65.40 50.34 -43.69
CA GLN A 250 65.03 51.26 -42.58
C GLN A 250 63.55 51.71 -42.45
#